data_AF-A0A3D3EUK6-F1
#
_entry.id   AF-A0A3D3EUK6-F1
#
_cell.length_a   1.000
_cell.length_b   1.000
_cell.length_c   1.000
_cell.angle_alpha   90.00
_cell.angle_beta   90.00
_cell.angle_gamma   90.00
#
_symmetry.space_group_name_H-M   'P 1'
#
loop_
_entity.id
_entity.type
_entity.pdbx_description
1 polymer ?
#
loop_
_entity_poly.entity_id
_entity_poly.type
_entity_poly.pdbx_seq_one_letter_code
_entity_poly.pdbx_strand_id
1 'polypeptide(L)'
;AFMKTNEERAHGGKLKPEYREFWAEYICRYIEEYKREGFKVSRLTVQNEPAAVQTWDSCIYTAGEEKEFIKDALYPALVKHGLSDVKINIWDHNKERVVEWARTIIDK
;
A
#
# COMPACT_ATOMS: atom_id res chain seq x y z
N ALA A 1 -12.25 8.51 3.95
CA ALA A 1 -12.25 8.99 2.55
C ALA A 1 -11.41 10.25 2.37
N PHE A 2 -11.33 11.15 3.36
CA PHE A 2 -10.58 12.42 3.31
C PHE A 2 -9.12 12.34 2.82
N MET A 3 -8.44 11.20 3.00
CA MET A 3 -7.06 10.99 2.57
C MET A 3 -6.89 10.89 1.05
N LYS A 4 -7.99 10.71 0.32
CA LYS A 4 -7.97 10.49 -1.13
C LYS A 4 -8.27 11.79 -1.88
N THR A 5 -7.67 11.95 -3.05
CA THR A 5 -7.84 13.12 -3.93
C THR A 5 -9.30 13.34 -4.35
N ASN A 6 -10.11 12.29 -4.39
CA ASN A 6 -11.53 12.34 -4.73
C ASN A 6 -12.46 12.37 -3.50
N GLU A 7 -11.90 12.34 -2.28
CA GLU A 7 -12.65 12.34 -1.01
C GLU A 7 -13.70 11.23 -0.89
N GLU A 8 -13.57 10.16 -1.67
CA GLU A 8 -14.48 9.03 -1.73
C GLU A 8 -13.71 7.71 -1.56
N ARG A 9 -14.36 6.67 -1.02
CA ARG A 9 -13.76 5.33 -0.96
C ARG A 9 -13.78 4.61 -2.30
N ALA A 10 -14.84 4.76 -3.09
CA ALA A 10 -14.97 4.17 -4.41
C ALA A 10 -14.44 5.09 -5.53
N HIS A 11 -14.61 4.66 -6.78
CA HIS A 11 -14.33 5.43 -8.00
C HIS A 11 -12.87 5.88 -8.14
N GLY A 12 -11.93 5.06 -7.65
CA GLY A 12 -10.51 5.35 -7.77
C GLY A 12 -10.09 6.52 -6.89
N GLY A 13 -9.56 7.58 -7.48
CA GLY A 13 -8.80 8.59 -6.74
C GLY A 13 -7.43 8.05 -6.30
N LYS A 14 -6.61 8.90 -5.68
CA LYS A 14 -5.26 8.56 -5.22
C LYS A 14 -5.07 8.95 -3.77
N LEU A 15 -4.14 8.31 -3.07
CA LEU A 15 -3.68 8.79 -1.78
C LEU A 15 -3.00 10.16 -1.95
N LYS A 16 -3.48 11.19 -1.24
CA LYS A 16 -2.84 12.51 -1.27
C LYS A 16 -1.43 12.42 -0.62
N PRO A 17 -0.40 13.08 -1.18
CA PRO A 17 0.98 12.97 -0.69
C PRO A 17 1.13 13.26 0.82
N GLU A 18 0.41 14.24 1.34
CA GLU A 18 0.43 14.66 2.75
C GLU A 18 -0.09 13.59 3.73
N TYR A 19 -0.77 12.55 3.23
CA TYR A 19 -1.28 11.44 4.04
C TYR A 19 -0.48 10.14 3.88
N ARG A 20 0.64 10.13 3.13
CA ARG A 20 1.47 8.93 2.95
C ARG A 20 1.98 8.38 4.29
N GLU A 21 2.56 9.22 5.14
CA GLU A 21 3.03 8.80 6.46
C GLU A 21 1.88 8.32 7.35
N PHE A 22 0.77 9.07 7.37
CA PHE A 22 -0.40 8.70 8.15
C PHE A 22 -0.96 7.34 7.73
N TRP A 23 -1.01 7.06 6.43
CA TRP A 23 -1.50 5.78 5.91
C TRP A 23 -0.56 4.62 6.27
N ALA A 24 0.75 4.83 6.24
CA ALA A 24 1.73 3.85 6.69
C ALA A 24 1.60 3.52 8.19
N GLU A 25 1.43 4.55 9.03
CA GLU A 25 1.19 4.38 10.48
C GLU A 25 -0.13 3.64 10.75
N TYR A 26 -1.18 3.92 9.96
CA TYR A 26 -2.45 3.20 10.05
C TYR A 26 -2.30 1.70 9.71
N ILE A 27 -1.51 1.36 8.69
CA ILE A 27 -1.19 -0.04 8.35
C ILE A 27 -0.43 -0.72 9.50
N CYS A 28 0.54 -0.04 10.13
CA CYS A 28 1.28 -0.59 11.27
C CYS A 28 0.32 -0.89 12.44
N ARG A 29 -0.56 0.06 12.77
CA ARG A 29 -1.59 -0.15 13.80
C ARG A 29 -2.48 -1.35 13.47
N TYR A 30 -2.94 -1.49 12.23
CA TYR A 30 -3.74 -2.65 11.81
C TYR A 30 -3.03 -3.98 12.12
N ILE A 31 -1.74 -4.09 11.78
CA ILE A 31 -0.93 -5.29 12.04
C ILE A 31 -0.78 -5.55 13.54
N GLU A 32 -0.52 -4.50 14.33
CA GLU A 32 -0.37 -4.61 15.78
C GLU A 32 -1.65 -5.05 16.47
N GLU A 33 -2.81 -4.53 16.08
CA GLU A 33 -4.10 -4.95 16.66
C GLU A 33 -4.41 -6.41 16.32
N TYR A 34 -4.13 -6.87 15.08
CA TYR A 34 -4.26 -8.29 14.74
C TYR A 34 -3.34 -9.17 15.61
N LYS A 35 -2.11 -8.72 15.84
CA LYS A 35 -1.15 -9.42 16.70
C LYS A 35 -1.64 -9.53 18.15
N ARG A 36 -2.31 -8.49 18.68
CA ARG A 36 -2.91 -8.51 20.03
C ARG A 36 -4.05 -9.52 20.15
N GLU A 37 -4.84 -9.68 19.10
CA GLU A 37 -5.88 -10.71 19.00
C GLU A 37 -5.31 -12.13 18.73
N GLY A 38 -3.98 -12.29 18.68
CA GLY A 38 -3.32 -13.58 18.48
C GLY A 38 -3.11 -13.98 17.01
N PHE A 39 -3.40 -13.09 16.06
CA PHE A 39 -3.24 -13.35 14.64
C PHE A 39 -1.93 -12.76 14.10
N LYS A 40 -1.09 -13.61 13.50
CA LYS A 40 0.14 -13.16 12.85
C LYS A 40 -0.12 -12.75 11.41
N VAL A 41 0.01 -11.45 11.11
CA VAL A 41 0.14 -10.97 9.73
C VAL A 41 1.58 -11.24 9.27
N SER A 42 1.75 -12.02 8.20
CA SER A 42 3.08 -12.36 7.66
C SER A 42 3.43 -11.65 6.36
N ARG A 43 2.41 -11.17 5.64
CA ARG A 43 2.54 -10.46 4.37
C ARG A 43 1.43 -9.44 4.22
N LEU A 44 1.70 -8.42 3.42
CA LEU A 44 0.72 -7.46 2.91
C LEU A 44 0.96 -7.19 1.43
N THR A 45 -0.06 -6.69 0.75
CA THR A 45 0.08 -5.99 -0.54
C THR A 45 -0.12 -4.50 -0.30
N VAL A 46 0.52 -3.64 -1.10
CA VAL A 46 0.43 -2.18 -0.89
C VAL A 46 -0.99 -1.66 -1.15
N GLN A 47 -1.58 -2.11 -2.25
CA GLN A 47 -2.92 -1.75 -2.69
C GLN A 47 -3.44 -2.88 -3.58
N ASN A 48 -4.66 -3.34 -3.33
CA ASN A 48 -5.35 -4.24 -4.25
C ASN A 48 -5.65 -3.49 -5.57
N GLU A 49 -5.31 -4.11 -6.70
CA GLU A 49 -5.58 -3.59 -8.05
C GLU A 49 -5.26 -2.10 -8.23
N PRO A 50 -4.00 -1.66 -8.04
CA PRO A 50 -3.62 -0.25 -8.05
C PRO A 50 -3.85 0.45 -9.39
N ALA A 51 -4.07 -0.30 -10.48
CA ALA A 51 -4.36 0.23 -11.80
C ALA A 51 -5.86 0.19 -12.18
N ALA A 52 -6.76 -0.13 -11.23
CA ALA A 52 -8.19 -0.29 -11.49
C ALA A 52 -9.06 0.77 -10.80
N VAL A 53 -9.89 1.46 -11.59
CA VAL A 53 -10.98 2.31 -11.08
C VAL A 53 -12.23 1.44 -10.99
N GLN A 54 -12.77 1.27 -9.78
CA GLN A 54 -13.93 0.41 -9.54
C GLN A 54 -15.10 1.22 -8.96
N THR A 55 -16.32 0.67 -9.07
CA THR A 55 -17.52 1.25 -8.43
C THR A 55 -17.59 0.94 -6.92
N TRP A 56 -16.66 0.14 -6.40
CA TRP A 56 -16.43 -0.12 -4.98
C TRP A 56 -15.06 0.42 -4.56
N ASP A 57 -14.65 0.18 -3.30
CA ASP A 57 -13.36 0.58 -2.75
C ASP A 57 -12.18 0.30 -3.71
N SER A 58 -11.60 1.37 -4.25
CA SER A 58 -10.38 1.30 -5.05
C SER A 58 -9.54 2.55 -4.86
N CYS A 59 -8.23 2.44 -5.05
CA CYS A 59 -7.30 3.56 -4.95
C CYS A 59 -6.19 3.35 -5.98
N ILE A 60 -5.94 4.38 -6.79
CA ILE A 60 -4.99 4.29 -7.88
C ILE A 60 -3.58 4.62 -7.39
N TYR A 61 -2.63 3.78 -7.78
CA TYR A 61 -1.21 4.05 -7.70
C TYR A 61 -0.61 3.80 -9.10
N THR A 62 0.34 4.63 -9.50
CA THR A 62 1.32 4.24 -10.53
C THR A 62 2.42 3.40 -9.89
N ALA A 63 3.19 2.65 -10.69
CA ALA A 63 4.34 1.90 -10.19
C ALA A 63 5.36 2.80 -9.47
N GLY A 64 5.56 4.04 -9.95
CA GLY A 64 6.41 5.03 -9.27
C GLY A 64 5.86 5.46 -7.92
N GLU A 65 4.56 5.76 -7.84
CA GLU A 65 3.90 6.12 -6.58
C GLU A 65 3.91 4.97 -5.56
N GLU A 66 3.73 3.72 -6.01
CA GLU A 66 3.84 2.54 -5.15
C GLU A 66 5.26 2.39 -4.61
N LYS A 67 6.29 2.56 -5.47
CA LYS A 67 7.70 2.55 -5.05
C LYS A 67 8.01 3.63 -4.02
N GLU A 68 7.62 4.87 -4.28
CA GLU A 68 7.79 6.00 -3.35
C GLU A 68 7.10 5.71 -2.02
N PHE A 69 5.85 5.22 -2.06
CA PHE A 69 5.14 4.89 -0.84
C PHE A 69 5.84 3.79 -0.03
N ILE A 70 6.34 2.74 -0.68
CA ILE A 70 7.11 1.67 -0.01
C ILE A 70 8.38 2.25 0.63
N LYS A 71 9.18 2.95 -0.17
CA LYS A 71 10.52 3.41 0.21
C LYS A 71 10.46 4.51 1.28
N ASP A 72 9.60 5.49 1.08
CA ASP A 72 9.64 6.75 1.82
C ASP A 72 8.64 6.79 2.99
N ALA A 73 7.64 5.89 3.03
CA ALA A 73 6.64 5.86 4.10
C ALA A 73 6.45 4.48 4.74
N LEU A 74 6.01 3.47 3.98
CA LEU A 74 5.56 2.18 4.52
C LEU A 74 6.68 1.39 5.19
N TYR A 75 7.81 1.17 4.50
CA TYR A 75 8.90 0.37 5.07
C TYR A 75 9.55 1.05 6.29
N PRO A 76 9.87 2.36 6.27
CA PRO A 76 10.32 3.07 7.47
C PRO A 76 9.36 2.93 8.67
N ALA A 77 8.05 3.02 8.45
CA ALA A 77 7.05 2.84 9.50
C ALA A 77 7.06 1.41 10.08
N LEU A 78 7.11 0.38 9.21
CA LEU A 78 7.21 -1.01 9.66
C LEU A 78 8.47 -1.23 10.51
N VAL A 79 9.62 -0.67 10.13
CA VAL A 79 10.85 -0.75 10.91
C VAL A 79 10.70 -0.07 12.27
N LYS A 80 10.13 1.14 12.31
CA LYS A 80 9.88 1.90 13.54
C LYS A 80 8.99 1.14 14.53
N HIS A 81 8.01 0.39 14.02
CA HIS A 81 7.08 -0.42 14.83
C HIS A 81 7.58 -1.85 15.13
N GLY A 82 8.79 -2.21 14.69
CA GLY A 82 9.32 -3.57 14.89
C GLY A 82 8.55 -4.64 14.10
N LEU A 83 7.99 -4.27 12.95
CA LEU A 83 7.20 -5.10 12.03
C LEU A 83 7.96 -5.44 10.73
N SER A 84 9.28 -5.33 10.74
CA SER A 84 10.13 -5.58 9.56
C SER A 84 10.14 -7.05 9.09
N ASP A 85 9.55 -7.98 9.87
CA ASP A 85 9.33 -9.37 9.45
C ASP A 85 8.13 -9.55 8.51
N VAL A 86 7.26 -8.54 8.41
CA VAL A 86 6.12 -8.53 7.49
C VAL A 86 6.60 -8.26 6.06
N LYS A 87 6.33 -9.19 5.14
CA LYS A 87 6.77 -9.06 3.74
C LYS A 87 5.80 -8.20 2.94
N ILE A 88 6.35 -7.31 2.12
CA ILE A 88 5.57 -6.47 1.19
C ILE A 88 5.57 -7.15 -0.17
N ASN A 89 4.37 -7.38 -0.72
CA ASN A 89 4.14 -7.80 -2.08
C ASN A 89 3.62 -6.58 -2.89
N ILE A 90 4.13 -6.38 -4.10
CA ILE A 90 3.72 -5.30 -4.99
C ILE A 90 2.73 -5.79 -6.05
N TRP A 91 2.21 -4.87 -6.85
CA TRP A 91 1.34 -5.10 -8.01
C TRP A 91 -0.09 -5.56 -7.68
N ASP A 92 -0.25 -6.71 -7.01
CA ASP A 92 -1.54 -7.27 -6.55
C ASP A 92 -2.71 -7.11 -7.55
N HIS A 93 -2.43 -7.45 -8.81
CA HIS A 93 -3.38 -7.32 -9.91
C HIS A 93 -3.11 -8.37 -11.01
N ASN A 94 -3.79 -8.25 -12.14
CA ASN A 94 -3.77 -9.23 -13.22
C ASN A 94 -2.36 -9.42 -13.81
N LYS A 95 -2.09 -10.61 -14.36
CA LYS A 95 -0.71 -11.07 -14.66
C LYS A 95 -0.04 -10.30 -15.80
N GLU A 96 -0.80 -9.69 -16.69
CA GLU A 96 -0.32 -9.17 -17.98
C GLU A 96 0.66 -8.00 -17.89
N ARG A 97 0.66 -7.24 -16.78
CA ARG A 97 1.59 -6.11 -16.58
C ARG A 97 2.62 -6.32 -15.47
N VAL A 98 2.70 -7.52 -14.90
CA VAL A 98 3.59 -7.79 -13.75
C VAL A 98 5.06 -7.45 -14.03
N VAL A 99 5.55 -7.73 -15.24
CA VAL A 99 6.95 -7.48 -15.62
C VAL A 99 7.22 -5.99 -15.81
N GLU A 100 6.29 -5.26 -16.42
CA GLU A 100 6.38 -3.80 -16.59
C GLU A 100 6.44 -3.13 -15.21
N TRP A 101 5.53 -3.52 -14.33
CA TRP A 101 5.43 -2.96 -12.98
C TRP A 101 6.69 -3.24 -12.15
N ALA A 102 7.15 -4.49 -12.15
CA ALA A 102 8.36 -4.90 -11.43
C ALA A 102 9.61 -4.13 -11.90
N ARG A 103 9.74 -3.85 -13.21
CA ARG A 103 10.89 -3.09 -13.76
C ARG A 103 10.97 -1.66 -13.25
N THR A 104 9.84 -1.04 -12.93
CA THR A 104 9.82 0.32 -12.37
C THR A 104 10.15 0.32 -10.89
N ILE A 105 9.63 -0.65 -10.15
CA ILE A 105 9.75 -0.68 -8.69
C ILE A 105 11.12 -1.21 -8.24
N ILE A 106 11.56 -2.34 -8.78
CA ILE A 106 12.77 -3.04 -8.34
C ILE A 106 13.99 -2.31 -8.89
N ASP A 107 14.82 -1.79 -7.97
CA ASP A 107 16.11 -1.20 -8.31
C ASP A 107 17.06 -2.25 -8.92
N LYS A 108 17.96 -1.79 -9.78
CA LYS A 108 18.94 -2.64 -10.47
C LYS A 108 20.10 -3.03 -9.55
#